data_AF-A0A6A6APX0-F1
#
_entry.id   AF-A0A6A6APX0-F1
#
_cell.length_a   1.000
_cell.length_b   1.000
_cell.length_c   1.000
_cell.angle_alpha   90.00
_cell.angle_beta   90.00
_cell.angle_gamma   90.00
#
_symmetry.space_group_name_H-M   'P 1'
#
loop_
_entity.id
_entity.type
_entity.pdbx_description
1 polymer ?
#
loop_
_entity_poly.entity_id
_entity_poly.type
_entity_poly.pdbx_seq_one_letter_code
_entity_poly.pdbx_strand_id
1 'polypeptide(L)'
;MTACVTTATLSTESHLRLTIAASLLSTASTASPNSSPATSTTSSPANTPLGEEPPSTRTLPPLPHILPALREALSADPFWGPDIWPYLLSRATRLSAGIQALITSCVDLEALVSSPARPGQKRNITTPSMHFVASGAPEEKGVKLRKSKLAKRQLRLEKEETELMRRVALQCWARALVPKKNRGDFSGRVEGSRRRSLTCP
;
A
#
# COMPACT_ATOMS: atom_id res chain seq x y z
N MET A 1 -23.80 -18.10 -22.62
CA MET A 1 -24.37 -16.91 -21.94
C MET A 1 -24.19 -16.91 -20.42
N THR A 2 -24.02 -18.05 -19.75
CA THR A 2 -23.91 -18.12 -18.27
C THR A 2 -22.64 -17.47 -17.68
N ALA A 3 -21.50 -17.54 -18.37
CA ALA A 3 -20.23 -16.95 -17.89
C ALA A 3 -20.21 -15.40 -17.84
N CYS A 4 -20.97 -14.73 -18.72
CA CYS A 4 -21.06 -13.26 -18.71
C CYS A 4 -21.94 -12.77 -17.56
N VAL A 5 -22.98 -13.54 -17.22
CA VAL A 5 -23.86 -13.21 -16.09
C VAL A 5 -23.10 -13.38 -14.78
N THR A 6 -22.37 -14.50 -14.59
CA THR A 6 -21.60 -14.74 -13.36
C THR A 6 -20.49 -13.71 -13.13
N THR A 7 -19.82 -13.25 -14.18
CA THR A 7 -18.79 -12.20 -14.07
C THR A 7 -19.38 -10.83 -13.74
N ALA A 8 -20.52 -10.47 -14.35
CA ALA A 8 -21.24 -9.24 -14.02
C ALA A 8 -21.77 -9.25 -12.58
N THR A 9 -22.26 -10.38 -12.09
CA THR A 9 -22.78 -10.52 -10.72
C THR A 9 -21.66 -10.49 -9.67
N LEU A 10 -20.51 -11.11 -9.96
CA LEU A 10 -19.33 -10.99 -9.08
C LEU A 10 -18.80 -9.55 -9.02
N SER A 11 -18.84 -8.84 -10.15
CA SER A 11 -18.45 -7.43 -10.22
C SER A 11 -19.36 -6.56 -9.35
N THR A 12 -20.67 -6.68 -9.50
CA THR A 12 -21.65 -5.92 -8.72
C THR A 12 -21.61 -6.27 -7.23
N GLU A 13 -21.45 -7.55 -6.86
CA GLU A 13 -21.23 -7.98 -5.47
C GLU A 13 -20.03 -7.28 -4.83
N SER A 14 -18.92 -7.19 -5.56
CA SER A 14 -17.70 -6.54 -5.08
C SER A 14 -17.92 -5.04 -4.85
N HIS A 15 -18.65 -4.39 -5.75
CA HIS A 15 -18.98 -2.98 -5.67
C HIS A 15 -19.89 -2.68 -4.47
N LEU A 16 -20.91 -3.51 -4.27
CA LEU A 16 -21.81 -3.41 -3.11
C LEU A 16 -21.03 -3.53 -1.81
N ARG A 17 -20.14 -4.50 -1.70
CA ARG A 17 -19.28 -4.68 -0.51
C ARG A 17 -18.38 -3.47 -0.25
N LEU A 18 -17.76 -2.93 -1.29
CA LEU A 18 -16.88 -1.78 -1.18
C LEU A 18 -17.66 -0.53 -0.75
N THR A 19 -18.86 -0.34 -1.29
CA THR A 19 -19.75 0.79 -0.93
C THR A 19 -20.21 0.70 0.52
N ILE A 20 -20.62 -0.50 0.97
CA ILE A 20 -20.99 -0.74 2.36
C ILE A 20 -19.80 -0.51 3.28
N ALA A 21 -18.62 -1.07 2.95
CA ALA A 21 -17.41 -0.89 3.75
C ALA A 21 -16.98 0.58 3.84
N ALA A 22 -17.03 1.32 2.73
CA ALA A 22 -16.75 2.76 2.72
C ALA A 22 -17.71 3.55 3.61
N SER A 23 -19.00 3.20 3.58
CA SER A 23 -20.01 3.82 4.44
C SER A 23 -19.74 3.55 5.92
N LEU A 24 -19.35 2.32 6.28
CA LEU A 24 -18.97 1.95 7.65
C LEU A 24 -17.68 2.66 8.12
N LEU A 25 -16.70 2.82 7.25
CA LEU A 25 -15.48 3.56 7.55
C LEU A 25 -15.76 5.05 7.78
N SER A 26 -16.64 5.63 6.98
CA SER A 26 -17.04 7.04 7.13
C SER A 26 -17.74 7.30 8.46
N THR A 27 -18.63 6.40 8.91
CA THR A 27 -19.29 6.53 10.22
C THR A 27 -18.33 6.26 11.38
N ALA A 28 -17.42 5.29 11.27
CA ALA A 28 -16.43 5.00 12.30
C ALA A 28 -15.47 6.17 12.56
N SER A 29 -15.14 6.94 11.52
CA SER A 29 -14.23 8.10 11.63
C SER A 29 -14.83 9.26 12.44
N THR A 30 -16.16 9.35 12.55
CA THR A 30 -16.85 10.35 13.37
C THR A 30 -16.96 10.00 14.86
N ALA A 31 -16.60 8.78 15.26
CA ALA A 31 -16.75 8.29 16.62
C ALA A 31 -15.48 8.39 17.49
N SER A 32 -14.47 9.17 17.10
CA SER A 32 -13.33 9.49 17.97
C SER A 32 -13.80 10.37 19.14
N PRO A 33 -13.75 9.90 20.40
CA PRO A 33 -14.15 10.66 21.56
C PRO A 33 -12.97 11.54 22.03
N ASN A 34 -12.67 12.60 21.29
CA ASN A 34 -11.77 13.65 21.78
C ASN A 34 -12.25 15.04 21.36
N SER A 35 -13.52 15.31 21.59
CA SER A 35 -14.10 16.65 21.51
C SER A 35 -14.86 16.89 22.81
N SER A 36 -14.21 17.59 23.73
CA SER A 36 -14.85 18.07 24.95
C SER A 36 -16.04 18.98 24.59
N PRO A 37 -17.15 18.96 25.36
CA PRO A 37 -18.23 19.90 25.15
C PRO A 37 -17.87 21.22 25.84
N ALA A 38 -17.41 22.20 25.07
CA ALA A 38 -17.35 23.58 25.57
C ALA A 38 -18.73 24.22 25.41
N THR A 39 -19.35 24.40 26.56
CA THR A 39 -20.54 25.19 26.88
C THR A 39 -20.64 26.51 26.10
N SER A 40 -21.85 26.78 25.60
CA SER A 40 -22.30 28.05 25.05
C SER A 40 -22.52 29.10 26.14
N THR A 41 -21.82 30.24 26.09
CA THR A 41 -22.32 31.53 26.62
C THR A 41 -21.55 32.74 26.06
N THR A 42 -22.25 33.52 25.24
CA THR A 42 -22.30 35.00 25.12
C THR A 42 -21.13 35.88 25.58
N SER A 43 -20.51 36.61 24.63
CA SER A 43 -20.27 38.09 24.57
C SER A 43 -18.96 38.47 23.82
N SER A 44 -19.05 39.46 22.92
CA SER A 44 -17.96 40.01 22.05
C SER A 44 -17.05 41.04 22.79
N PRO A 45 -16.08 41.76 22.17
CA PRO A 45 -15.32 41.60 20.91
C PRO A 45 -13.77 41.82 21.04
N ALA A 46 -13.06 41.73 19.91
CA ALA A 46 -11.76 42.38 19.57
C ALA A 46 -10.42 41.77 20.04
N ASN A 47 -9.71 41.08 19.13
CA ASN A 47 -8.39 41.47 18.58
C ASN A 47 -7.80 40.33 17.72
N THR A 48 -7.42 40.66 16.48
CA THR A 48 -6.44 39.91 15.65
C THR A 48 -5.02 40.28 16.14
N PRO A 49 -3.90 39.57 15.82
CA PRO A 49 -3.69 38.68 14.67
C PRO A 49 -2.88 37.38 14.95
N LEU A 50 -2.66 36.62 13.86
CA LEU A 50 -1.54 35.68 13.62
C LEU A 50 -1.82 34.16 13.80
N GLY A 51 -1.98 33.49 12.65
CA GLY A 51 -1.30 32.22 12.33
C GLY A 51 -1.63 30.97 13.15
N GLU A 52 -2.73 30.30 12.81
CA GLU A 52 -2.83 28.85 13.04
C GLU A 52 -3.73 28.25 11.95
N GLU A 53 -3.11 27.57 10.99
CA GLU A 53 -3.80 26.72 10.02
C GLU A 53 -4.45 25.59 10.85
N PRO A 54 -5.79 25.44 10.85
CA PRO A 54 -6.43 24.42 11.65
C PRO A 54 -5.94 23.05 11.15
N PRO A 55 -5.60 22.10 12.04
CA PRO A 55 -5.23 20.76 11.62
C PRO A 55 -6.39 20.24 10.78
N SER A 56 -6.15 20.08 9.48
CA SER A 56 -7.10 19.51 8.54
C SER A 56 -7.37 18.08 8.99
N THR A 57 -8.27 17.87 9.94
CA THR A 57 -8.80 16.56 10.28
C THR A 57 -9.53 16.10 9.04
N ARG A 58 -8.81 15.35 8.19
CA ARG A 58 -9.33 14.74 6.95
C ARG A 58 -10.29 13.62 7.34
N THR A 59 -11.39 13.99 7.96
CA THR A 59 -12.47 13.10 8.34
C THR A 59 -13.41 13.04 7.16
N LEU A 60 -13.76 11.83 6.75
CA LEU A 60 -14.72 11.63 5.67
C LEU A 60 -16.10 12.16 6.13
N PRO A 61 -16.86 12.82 5.24
CA PRO A 61 -18.21 13.26 5.58
C PRO A 61 -19.10 12.05 5.87
N PRO A 62 -19.88 12.06 6.96
CA PRO A 62 -20.74 10.93 7.30
C PRO A 62 -21.82 10.73 6.23
N LEU A 63 -22.07 9.47 5.88
CA LEU A 63 -23.04 9.07 4.85
C LEU A 63 -24.10 8.12 5.43
N PRO A 64 -24.92 8.56 6.42
CA PRO A 64 -25.81 7.68 7.17
C PRO A 64 -26.97 7.13 6.33
N HIS A 65 -27.36 7.81 5.25
CA HIS A 65 -28.51 7.45 4.42
C HIS A 65 -28.22 6.35 3.40
N ILE A 66 -26.94 6.07 3.11
CA ILE A 66 -26.56 5.14 2.06
C ILE A 66 -26.94 3.71 2.42
N LEU A 67 -26.64 3.26 3.64
CA LEU A 67 -26.91 1.87 4.04
C LEU A 67 -28.41 1.52 4.07
N PRO A 68 -29.30 2.34 4.65
CA PRO A 68 -30.74 2.11 4.56
C PRO A 68 -31.25 2.04 3.12
N ALA A 69 -30.85 3.00 2.27
CA ALA A 69 -31.26 3.04 0.86
C ALA A 69 -30.77 1.81 0.07
N LEU A 70 -29.53 1.37 0.30
CA LEU A 70 -28.98 0.17 -0.33
C LEU A 70 -29.70 -1.10 0.10
N ARG A 71 -30.06 -1.21 1.37
CA ARG A 71 -30.83 -2.35 1.90
C ARG A 71 -32.20 -2.44 1.24
N GLU A 72 -32.90 -1.31 1.15
CA GLU A 72 -34.22 -1.23 0.50
C GLU A 72 -34.13 -1.56 -0.99
N ALA A 73 -33.15 -0.98 -1.70
CA ALA A 73 -32.91 -1.25 -3.11
C ALA A 73 -32.63 -2.74 -3.37
N LEU A 74 -31.80 -3.39 -2.54
CA LEU A 74 -31.52 -4.82 -2.67
C LEU A 74 -32.72 -5.70 -2.35
N SER A 75 -33.55 -5.31 -1.37
CA SER A 75 -34.77 -6.05 -1.04
C SER A 75 -35.82 -6.02 -2.14
N ALA A 76 -35.84 -4.94 -2.94
CA ALA A 76 -36.73 -4.78 -4.09
C ALA A 76 -36.15 -5.39 -5.38
N ASP A 77 -34.87 -5.76 -5.39
CA ASP A 77 -34.18 -6.27 -6.58
C ASP A 77 -34.52 -7.76 -6.82
N PRO A 78 -35.10 -8.13 -7.99
CA PRO A 78 -35.46 -9.50 -8.32
C PRO A 78 -34.27 -10.48 -8.37
N PHE A 79 -33.05 -9.99 -8.60
CA PHE A 79 -31.85 -10.81 -8.71
C PHE A 79 -31.24 -11.15 -7.34
N TRP A 80 -31.23 -10.19 -6.41
CA TRP A 80 -30.55 -10.32 -5.12
C TRP A 80 -31.45 -10.81 -3.99
N GLY A 81 -32.69 -10.34 -3.95
CA GLY A 81 -33.67 -10.66 -2.93
C GLY A 81 -33.33 -10.11 -1.51
N PRO A 82 -34.24 -10.30 -0.55
CA PRO A 82 -34.10 -9.75 0.80
C PRO A 82 -33.04 -10.46 1.65
N ASP A 83 -32.73 -11.72 1.34
CA ASP A 83 -31.87 -12.58 2.16
C ASP A 83 -30.38 -12.33 1.97
N ILE A 84 -29.97 -11.58 0.93
CA ILE A 84 -28.54 -11.35 0.66
C ILE A 84 -27.92 -10.30 1.60
N TRP A 85 -28.74 -9.41 2.16
CA TRP A 85 -28.25 -8.25 2.91
C TRP A 85 -27.35 -8.64 4.10
N PRO A 86 -27.72 -9.60 4.98
CA PRO A 86 -26.85 -10.05 6.07
C PRO A 86 -25.50 -10.60 5.57
N TYR A 87 -25.50 -11.30 4.44
CA TYR A 87 -24.28 -11.84 3.83
C TYR A 87 -23.36 -10.73 3.29
N LEU A 88 -23.91 -9.73 2.60
CA LEU A 88 -23.13 -8.59 2.11
C LEU A 88 -22.59 -7.75 3.26
N LEU A 89 -23.43 -7.46 4.26
CA LEU A 89 -23.06 -6.66 5.43
C LEU A 89 -21.94 -7.31 6.24
N SER A 90 -22.01 -8.62 6.50
CA SER A 90 -20.95 -9.34 7.23
C SER A 90 -19.62 -9.33 6.49
N ARG A 91 -19.63 -9.56 5.17
CA ARG A 91 -18.45 -9.50 4.31
C ARG A 91 -17.85 -8.09 4.27
N ALA A 92 -18.68 -7.07 4.12
CA ALA A 92 -18.26 -5.68 4.11
C ALA A 92 -17.71 -5.22 5.47
N THR A 93 -18.29 -5.70 6.58
CA THR A 93 -17.79 -5.44 7.94
C THR A 93 -16.37 -6.00 8.10
N ARG A 94 -16.14 -7.26 7.70
CA ARG A 94 -14.81 -7.86 7.72
C ARG A 94 -13.81 -7.10 6.83
N LEU A 95 -14.26 -6.64 5.66
CA LEU A 95 -13.44 -5.80 4.78
C LEU A 95 -13.08 -4.47 5.45
N SER A 96 -14.04 -3.78 6.07
CA SER A 96 -13.81 -2.50 6.76
C SER A 96 -12.81 -2.64 7.91
N ALA A 97 -12.93 -3.70 8.73
CA ALA A 97 -11.96 -4.01 9.78
C ALA A 97 -10.55 -4.26 9.23
N GLY A 98 -10.45 -5.00 8.11
CA GLY A 98 -9.17 -5.22 7.43
C GLY A 98 -8.54 -3.93 6.91
N ILE A 99 -9.34 -3.01 6.36
CA ILE A 99 -8.87 -1.70 5.91
C ILE A 99 -8.36 -0.87 7.10
N GLN A 100 -9.08 -0.84 8.22
CA GLN A 100 -8.63 -0.12 9.43
C GLN A 100 -7.32 -0.69 9.98
N ALA A 101 -7.18 -2.02 10.02
CA ALA A 101 -5.94 -2.67 10.43
C ALA A 101 -4.77 -2.31 9.50
N LEU A 102 -5.02 -2.28 8.18
CA LEU A 102 -4.03 -1.85 7.20
C LEU A 102 -3.60 -0.39 7.43
N ILE A 103 -4.56 0.53 7.58
CA ILE A 103 -4.28 1.94 7.87
C ILE A 103 -3.41 2.07 9.11
N THR A 104 -3.77 1.38 10.20
CA THR A 104 -3.00 1.38 11.45
C THR A 104 -1.56 0.90 11.22
N SER A 105 -1.39 -0.21 10.50
CA SER A 105 -0.05 -0.74 10.20
C SER A 105 0.80 0.21 9.34
N CYS A 106 0.19 0.97 8.42
CA CYS A 106 0.89 1.98 7.63
C CYS A 106 1.36 3.15 8.51
N VAL A 107 0.51 3.61 9.43
CA VAL A 107 0.87 4.66 10.40
C VAL A 107 2.00 4.19 11.31
N ASP A 108 1.94 2.95 11.81
CA ASP A 108 3.00 2.37 12.65
C ASP A 108 4.34 2.28 11.89
N LEU A 109 4.31 1.86 10.63
CA LEU A 109 5.49 1.82 9.77
C LEU A 109 6.05 3.22 9.49
N GLU A 110 5.18 4.20 9.22
CA GLU A 110 5.58 5.59 9.02
C GLU A 110 6.26 6.17 10.26
N ALA A 111 5.76 5.86 11.46
CA ALA A 111 6.39 6.27 12.72
C ALA A 111 7.77 5.64 12.93
N LEU A 112 7.95 4.37 12.56
CA LEU A 112 9.25 3.68 12.63
C LEU A 112 10.28 4.24 11.64
N VAL A 113 9.84 4.65 10.45
CA VAL A 113 10.70 5.24 9.41
C VAL A 113 11.03 6.70 9.71
N SER A 114 10.06 7.46 10.22
CA SER A 114 10.20 8.90 10.48
C SER A 114 10.93 9.22 11.77
N SER A 115 11.11 8.25 12.67
CA SER A 115 11.99 8.39 13.83
C SER A 115 13.44 8.27 13.35
N PRO A 116 14.22 9.37 13.26
CA PRO A 116 15.64 9.23 12.99
C PRO A 116 16.21 8.38 14.12
N ALA A 117 16.73 7.21 13.78
CA ALA A 117 17.53 6.42 14.69
C ALA A 117 18.72 7.29 15.09
N ARG A 118 18.58 8.07 16.18
CA ARG A 118 19.71 8.79 16.77
C ARG A 118 20.73 7.72 17.14
N PRO A 119 21.95 7.75 16.57
CA PRO A 119 23.02 6.90 17.05
C PRO A 119 23.39 7.41 18.45
N GLY A 120 22.83 6.80 19.49
CA GLY A 120 23.13 7.24 20.85
C GLY A 120 22.18 6.80 21.97
N GLN A 121 21.00 6.26 21.66
CA GLN A 121 20.16 5.71 22.73
C GLN A 121 20.68 4.31 23.08
N LYS A 122 21.54 4.27 24.11
CA LYS A 122 21.99 3.06 24.81
C LYS A 122 20.77 2.32 25.37
N ARG A 123 20.10 1.55 24.51
CA ARG A 123 19.31 0.41 24.98
C ARG A 123 20.33 -0.64 25.36
N ASN A 124 20.34 -0.99 26.64
CA ASN A 124 21.05 -2.13 27.19
C ASN A 124 20.44 -3.41 26.60
N ILE A 125 20.74 -3.67 25.33
CA ILE A 125 20.51 -4.93 24.66
C ILE A 125 21.90 -5.41 24.29
N THR A 126 22.33 -6.44 25.00
CA THR A 126 23.59 -7.14 24.82
C THR A 126 23.57 -7.84 23.46
N THR A 127 23.92 -7.12 22.39
CA THR A 127 24.33 -7.71 21.12
C THR A 127 25.77 -7.30 20.85
N PRO A 128 26.65 -8.24 20.44
CA PRO A 128 28.06 -7.94 20.25
C PRO A 128 28.21 -7.05 19.02
N SER A 129 28.51 -5.78 19.27
CA SER A 129 28.87 -4.77 18.28
C SER A 129 30.21 -5.15 17.64
N MET A 130 30.20 -5.48 16.35
CA MET A 130 31.43 -5.55 15.56
C MET A 130 31.88 -4.12 15.26
N HIS A 131 32.97 -3.70 15.89
CA HIS A 131 33.66 -2.45 15.57
C HIS A 131 34.26 -2.55 14.17
N PHE A 132 33.74 -1.77 13.22
CA PHE A 132 34.42 -1.52 11.95
C PHE A 132 35.36 -0.33 12.15
N VAL A 133 36.64 -0.62 12.38
CA VAL A 133 37.70 0.39 12.40
C VAL A 133 38.19 0.55 10.96
N ALA A 134 37.81 1.67 10.34
CA ALA A 134 38.48 2.15 9.13
C ALA A 134 39.80 2.80 9.56
N SER A 135 40.91 2.07 9.40
CA SER A 135 42.26 2.66 9.39
C SER A 135 43.07 1.96 8.32
N GLY A 136 43.71 2.74 7.47
CA GLY A 136 44.49 2.26 6.33
C GLY A 136 45.75 1.48 6.75
N ALA A 137 46.22 0.71 5.76
CA ALA A 137 47.46 -0.11 5.69
C ALA A 137 47.38 -1.55 6.24
N PRO A 138 48.26 -2.45 5.75
CA PRO A 138 48.26 -3.06 4.43
C PRO A 138 47.75 -4.51 4.47
N GLU A 139 47.55 -5.06 3.28
CA GLU A 139 47.09 -6.42 2.94
C GLU A 139 47.49 -7.55 3.93
N GLU A 140 46.67 -7.82 4.94
CA GLU A 140 46.64 -9.13 5.60
C GLU A 140 45.45 -9.94 5.09
N LYS A 141 45.74 -11.18 4.68
CA LYS A 141 44.78 -12.17 4.14
C LYS A 141 43.53 -12.25 5.02
N GLY A 142 42.50 -11.52 4.60
CA GLY A 142 41.20 -11.52 5.26
C GLY A 142 40.65 -12.94 5.38
N VAL A 143 40.28 -13.31 6.60
CA VAL A 143 39.59 -14.58 6.88
C VAL A 143 38.32 -14.61 6.04
N LYS A 144 38.18 -15.62 5.17
CA LYS A 144 36.99 -15.80 4.32
C LYS A 144 35.78 -16.07 5.22
N LEU A 145 35.07 -15.01 5.61
CA LEU A 145 33.84 -15.12 6.37
C LEU A 145 32.81 -15.88 5.53
N ARG A 146 32.42 -17.06 6.02
CA ARG A 146 31.35 -17.86 5.40
C ARG A 146 30.05 -17.08 5.54
N LYS A 147 29.39 -16.81 4.40
CA LYS A 147 28.05 -16.20 4.37
C LYS A 147 27.09 -17.00 5.26
N SER A 148 26.43 -16.32 6.20
CA SER A 148 25.44 -16.93 7.09
C SER A 148 24.28 -17.53 6.31
N LYS A 149 23.52 -18.46 6.92
CA LYS A 149 22.31 -19.04 6.30
C LYS A 149 21.30 -17.95 5.91
N LEU A 150 21.19 -16.90 6.74
CA LEU A 150 20.33 -15.75 6.48
C LEU A 150 20.82 -14.94 5.28
N ALA A 151 22.12 -14.64 5.19
CA ALA A 151 22.69 -13.92 4.05
C ALA A 151 22.53 -14.70 2.74
N LYS A 152 22.67 -16.03 2.78
CA LYS A 152 22.36 -16.88 1.62
C LYS A 152 20.89 -16.83 1.22
N ARG A 153 19.97 -16.77 2.20
CA ARG A 153 18.53 -16.63 1.94
C ARG A 153 18.20 -15.27 1.33
N GLN A 154 18.78 -14.19 1.86
CA GLN A 154 18.61 -12.83 1.32
C GLN A 154 19.11 -12.73 -0.12
N LEU A 155 20.29 -13.26 -0.41
CA LEU A 155 20.84 -13.29 -1.77
C LEU A 155 19.96 -14.10 -2.74
N ARG A 156 19.36 -15.19 -2.26
CA ARG A 156 18.42 -15.99 -3.05
C ARG A 156 17.13 -15.20 -3.34
N LEU A 157 16.57 -14.53 -2.34
CA LEU A 157 15.36 -13.71 -2.49
C LEU A 157 15.57 -12.55 -3.46
N GLU A 158 16.70 -11.85 -3.36
CA GLU A 158 17.08 -10.79 -4.29
C GLU A 158 17.18 -11.32 -5.73
N LYS A 159 17.76 -12.51 -5.92
CA LYS A 159 17.81 -13.14 -7.25
C LYS A 159 16.41 -13.47 -7.78
N GLU A 160 15.53 -14.01 -6.94
CA GLU A 160 14.14 -14.31 -7.29
C GLU A 160 13.36 -13.03 -7.64
N GLU A 161 13.56 -11.94 -6.89
CA GLU A 161 12.97 -10.63 -7.15
C GLU A 161 13.39 -10.06 -8.50
N THR A 162 14.71 -10.05 -8.79
CA THR A 162 15.20 -9.54 -10.09
C THR A 162 14.68 -10.37 -11.27
N GLU A 163 14.50 -11.68 -11.10
CA GLU A 163 13.92 -12.53 -12.13
C GLU A 163 12.43 -12.22 -12.36
N LEU A 164 11.66 -12.01 -11.29
CA LEU A 164 10.27 -11.59 -11.40
C LEU A 164 10.14 -10.22 -12.06
N MET A 165 10.94 -9.24 -11.66
CA MET A 165 10.97 -7.91 -12.29
C MET A 165 11.30 -8.00 -13.78
N ARG A 166 12.27 -8.83 -14.18
CA ARG A 166 12.60 -9.05 -15.60
C ARG A 166 11.42 -9.63 -16.38
N ARG A 167 10.72 -10.63 -15.82
CA ARG A 167 9.54 -11.23 -16.48
C ARG A 167 8.40 -10.24 -16.64
N VAL A 168 8.11 -9.45 -15.61
CA VAL A 168 7.07 -8.42 -15.66
C VAL A 168 7.45 -7.34 -16.68
N ALA A 169 8.71 -6.89 -16.68
CA ALA A 169 9.19 -5.94 -17.68
C ALA A 169 9.02 -6.49 -19.09
N LEU A 170 9.42 -7.73 -19.36
CA LEU A 170 9.26 -8.37 -20.67
C LEU A 170 7.78 -8.50 -21.08
N GLN A 171 6.90 -8.87 -20.16
CA GLN A 171 5.45 -8.94 -20.43
C GLN A 171 4.86 -7.55 -20.72
N CYS A 172 5.28 -6.53 -19.98
CA CYS A 172 4.88 -5.15 -20.24
C CYS A 172 5.41 -4.67 -21.60
N TRP A 173 6.67 -4.95 -21.92
CA TRP A 173 7.29 -4.64 -23.21
C TRP A 173 6.64 -5.39 -24.38
N ALA A 174 6.22 -6.64 -24.18
CA ALA A 174 5.52 -7.42 -25.21
C ALA A 174 4.11 -6.91 -25.49
N ARG A 175 3.43 -6.37 -24.47
CA ARG A 175 2.06 -5.83 -24.58
C ARG A 175 2.03 -4.35 -24.95
N ALA A 176 3.12 -3.63 -24.75
CA ALA A 176 3.21 -2.23 -25.16
C ALA A 176 3.15 -2.12 -26.69
N LEU A 177 2.16 -1.38 -27.19
CA LEU A 177 2.06 -0.97 -28.60
C LEU A 177 3.10 0.11 -28.90
N VAL A 178 4.38 -0.23 -28.82
CA VAL A 178 5.47 0.71 -29.10
C VAL A 178 5.58 0.89 -30.62
N PRO A 179 5.46 2.12 -31.15
CA PRO A 179 5.69 2.39 -32.55
C PRO A 179 7.06 1.85 -32.99
N LYS A 180 7.13 1.13 -34.12
CA LYS A 180 8.36 0.45 -34.61
C LYS A 180 9.59 1.37 -34.64
N LYS A 181 9.39 2.67 -34.86
CA LYS A 181 10.43 3.71 -34.85
C LYS A 181 11.17 3.85 -33.52
N ASN A 182 10.55 3.54 -32.38
CA ASN A 182 11.13 3.75 -31.05
C ASN A 182 11.65 2.44 -30.42
N ARG A 183 11.48 1.29 -31.08
CA ARG A 183 11.80 -0.03 -30.48
C ARG A 183 13.32 -0.29 -30.42
N GLY A 184 14.09 0.37 -31.29
CA GLY A 184 15.55 0.28 -31.33
C GLY A 184 16.25 1.14 -30.28
N ASP A 185 15.70 2.31 -29.95
CA ASP A 185 16.38 3.32 -29.13
C ASP A 185 16.41 2.97 -27.64
N PHE A 186 15.38 2.28 -27.13
CA PHE A 186 15.33 1.83 -25.73
C PHE A 186 16.06 0.51 -25.48
N SER A 187 16.32 -0.27 -26.53
CA SER A 187 17.03 -1.55 -26.41
C SER A 187 18.54 -1.32 -26.38
N GLY A 188 19.01 -0.36 -25.57
CA GLY A 188 20.41 0.01 -25.29
C GLY A 188 21.45 -0.73 -26.13
N ARG A 189 21.42 -0.52 -27.45
CA ARG A 189 22.34 -1.18 -28.37
C ARG A 189 23.58 -0.32 -28.28
N VAL A 190 24.46 -0.69 -27.34
CA VAL A 190 25.80 -0.10 -27.24
C VAL A 190 26.40 -0.07 -28.64
N GLU A 191 26.53 1.15 -29.14
CA GLU A 191 27.24 1.53 -30.35
C GLU A 191 28.66 0.91 -30.24
N GLY A 192 28.89 -0.25 -30.86
CA GLY A 192 30.21 -0.91 -30.82
C GLY A 192 30.23 -2.44 -30.84
N SER A 193 29.12 -3.15 -30.61
CA SER A 193 29.17 -4.63 -30.68
C SER A 193 29.12 -5.13 -32.13
N ARG A 194 30.30 -5.39 -32.70
CA ARG A 194 30.52 -6.05 -34.01
C ARG A 194 29.58 -7.24 -34.16
N ARG A 195 28.66 -7.16 -35.14
CA ARG A 195 27.91 -8.32 -35.62
C ARG A 195 28.90 -9.28 -36.28
N ARG A 196 29.21 -10.40 -35.64
CA ARG A 196 29.75 -11.56 -36.36
C ARG A 196 28.57 -12.20 -37.08
N SER A 197 28.55 -12.09 -38.40
CA SER A 197 27.60 -12.83 -39.23
C SER A 197 27.92 -14.32 -39.11
N LEU A 198 26.95 -15.11 -38.65
CA LEU A 198 26.95 -16.54 -38.89
C LEU A 198 26.40 -16.76 -40.30
N THR A 199 27.29 -16.67 -41.29
CA THR A 199 27.07 -17.29 -42.59
C THR A 199 27.74 -18.65 -42.50
N CYS A 200 26.96 -19.73 -42.49
CA CYS A 200 27.48 -21.07 -42.71
C CYS A 200 27.64 -21.33 -44.22
N PRO A 201 28.63 -22.14 -44.63
CA PRO A 201 28.75 -22.63 -46.01
C PRO A 201 27.61 -23.57 -46.40
#